data_AF-A0A2A6D2E1-F1
#
_entry.id   AF-A0A2A6D2E1-F1
#
_cell.length_a   1.000
_cell.length_b   1.000
_cell.length_c   1.000
_cell.angle_alpha   90.00
_cell.angle_beta   90.00
_cell.angle_gamma   90.00
#
_symmetry.space_group_name_H-M   'P 1'
#
loop_
_entity.id
_entity.type
_entity.pdbx_description
1 polymer ?
#
loop_
_entity_poly.entity_id
_entity_poly.type
_entity_poly.pdbx_seq_one_letter_code
_entity_poly.pdbx_strand_id
1 'polypeptide(L)'
;MPLQTVFIYGTVISGQSNHDILNAFEGYHRLIGLARTVDSFPLVPVEGELYEMDESKLTLLDALNRHPHFYERLQEKMGALIHVVEFASITCLQRR
;
A
#
# COMPACT_ATOMS: atom_id res chain seq x y z
N MET A 1 6.44 16.43 9.23
CA MET A 1 6.88 15.44 8.23
C MET A 1 5.67 15.08 7.39
N PRO A 2 5.78 15.04 6.05
CA PRO A 2 4.61 14.77 5.21
C PRO A 2 4.20 13.30 5.34
N LEU A 3 2.93 13.07 5.62
CA LEU A 3 2.35 11.74 5.60
C LEU A 3 2.06 11.34 4.15
N GLN A 4 2.32 10.09 3.81
CA GLN A 4 2.08 9.54 2.47
C GLN A 4 0.96 8.52 2.53
N THR A 5 0.15 8.51 1.47
CA THR A 5 -0.91 7.52 1.29
C THR A 5 -0.35 6.34 0.50
N VAL A 6 -0.38 5.16 1.11
CA VAL A 6 0.18 3.91 0.57
C VAL A 6 -0.96 2.91 0.38
N PHE A 7 -1.02 2.30 -0.80
CA PHE A 7 -1.97 1.23 -1.09
C PHE A 7 -1.28 -0.12 -0.84
N ILE A 8 -1.84 -0.89 0.09
CA ILE A 8 -1.35 -2.21 0.47
C ILE A 8 -2.37 -3.26 0.04
N TYR A 9 -1.91 -4.30 -0.64
CA TYR A 9 -2.72 -5.44 -1.06
C TYR A 9 -1.99 -6.75 -0.73
N GLY A 10 -2.66 -7.89 -0.85
CA GLY A 10 -2.06 -9.20 -0.59
C GLY A 10 -1.96 -9.53 0.92
N THR A 11 -0.82 -10.03 1.38
CA THR A 11 -0.71 -10.67 2.71
C THR A 11 -0.52 -9.71 3.89
N VAL A 12 -0.37 -8.41 3.63
CA VAL A 12 -0.08 -7.39 4.67
C VAL A 12 -1.34 -6.61 5.08
N ILE A 13 -2.47 -6.85 4.42
CA ILE A 13 -3.77 -6.27 4.79
C ILE A 13 -4.29 -6.86 6.12
N SER A 14 -5.22 -6.16 6.75
CA SER A 14 -5.80 -6.53 8.04
C SER A 14 -6.34 -7.96 8.04
N GLY A 15 -5.95 -8.74 9.05
CA GLY A 15 -6.36 -10.15 9.21
C GLY A 15 -5.57 -11.17 8.39
N GLN A 16 -4.55 -10.76 7.63
CA GLN A 16 -3.62 -11.68 6.94
C GLN A 16 -2.34 -11.92 7.75
N SER A 17 -1.62 -13.00 7.42
CA SER A 17 -0.47 -13.51 8.17
C SER A 17 0.67 -12.51 8.40
N ASN A 18 0.79 -11.47 7.57
CA ASN A 18 1.86 -10.49 7.66
C ASN A 18 1.37 -9.12 8.14
N HIS A 19 0.12 -8.98 8.60
CA HIS A 19 -0.41 -7.71 9.08
C HIS A 19 0.37 -7.16 10.28
N ASP A 20 0.84 -8.05 11.17
CA ASP A 20 1.58 -7.68 12.36
C ASP A 20 2.89 -6.95 12.06
N ILE A 21 3.42 -7.05 10.83
CA ILE A 21 4.56 -6.25 10.37
C ILE A 21 4.27 -4.75 10.48
N LEU A 22 3.02 -4.32 10.27
CA LEU A 22 2.66 -2.91 10.45
C LEU A 22 2.69 -2.50 11.93
N ASN A 23 2.54 -3.41 12.87
CA ASN A 23 2.60 -3.12 14.31
C ASN A 23 3.98 -3.40 14.93
N ALA A 24 4.79 -4.27 14.31
CA ALA A 24 6.06 -4.76 14.85
C ALA A 24 7.21 -3.74 14.81
N PHE A 25 7.04 -2.64 14.07
CA PHE A 25 8.07 -1.64 13.86
C PHE A 25 7.57 -0.25 14.21
N GLU A 26 8.46 0.58 14.77
CA GLU A 26 8.18 1.99 15.06
C GLU A 26 7.80 2.79 13.81
N GLY A 27 7.12 3.92 14.02
CA GLY A 27 6.59 4.77 12.96
C GLY A 27 5.06 4.83 12.95
N TYR A 28 4.54 5.91 12.39
CA TYR A 28 3.11 6.15 12.27
C TYR A 28 2.52 5.41 11.07
N HIS A 29 1.42 4.71 11.32
CA HIS A 29 0.53 4.24 10.27
C HIS A 29 -0.92 4.31 10.73
N ARG A 30 -1.85 4.57 9.81
CA ARG A 30 -3.29 4.60 10.08
C ARG A 30 -4.05 4.09 8.88
N LEU A 31 -4.94 3.12 9.08
CA LEU A 31 -5.88 2.68 8.05
C LEU A 31 -6.84 3.83 7.72
N ILE A 32 -6.88 4.23 6.46
CA ILE A 32 -7.80 5.24 5.92
C ILE A 32 -9.08 4.57 5.42
N GLY A 33 -8.96 3.39 4.79
CA GLY A 33 -10.11 2.62 4.33
C GLY A 33 -9.77 1.61 3.24
N LEU A 34 -10.81 0.98 2.69
CA LEU A 34 -10.70 0.01 1.60
C LEU A 34 -10.67 0.72 0.23
N ALA A 35 -9.80 0.25 -0.66
CA ALA A 35 -9.67 0.77 -2.01
C ALA A 35 -9.44 -0.33 -3.03
N ARG A 36 -9.60 0.04 -4.30
CA ARG A 36 -9.37 -0.83 -5.45
C ARG A 36 -8.63 -0.07 -6.54
N THR A 37 -7.76 -0.74 -7.29
CA THR A 37 -7.11 -0.13 -8.45
C THR A 37 -8.15 0.27 -9.51
N VAL A 38 -8.04 1.49 -10.05
CA VAL A 38 -8.93 1.94 -11.15
C VAL A 38 -8.56 1.21 -12.44
N ASP A 39 -7.26 1.20 -12.74
CA ASP A 39 -6.72 0.50 -13.88
C ASP A 39 -6.48 -0.97 -13.54
N SER A 40 -6.81 -1.84 -14.49
CA SER A 40 -6.66 -3.30 -14.38
C SER A 40 -5.32 -3.71 -14.99
N PHE A 41 -4.22 -3.41 -14.32
CA PHE A 41 -2.90 -3.93 -14.71
C PHE A 41 -2.36 -4.92 -13.65
N PRO A 42 -2.15 -6.22 -13.97
CA PRO A 42 -2.36 -6.91 -15.24
C PRO A 42 -3.67 -7.74 -15.20
N LEU A 43 -4.78 -7.18 -15.72
CA LEU A 43 -6.05 -7.85 -16.08
C LEU A 43 -7.15 -8.02 -15.02
N VAL A 44 -6.90 -7.76 -13.73
CA VAL A 44 -7.96 -7.78 -12.70
C VAL A 44 -7.77 -6.59 -11.76
N PRO A 45 -8.82 -5.80 -11.46
CA PRO A 45 -8.67 -4.70 -10.52
C PRO A 45 -8.51 -5.26 -9.10
N VAL A 46 -7.43 -4.84 -8.43
CA VAL A 46 -6.94 -5.40 -7.16
C VAL A 46 -7.55 -4.64 -5.99
N GLU A 47 -8.14 -5.36 -5.04
CA GLU A 47 -8.66 -4.79 -3.79
C GLU A 47 -7.57 -4.79 -2.70
N GLY A 48 -7.59 -3.76 -1.87
CA GLY A 48 -6.62 -3.57 -0.80
C GLY A 48 -7.03 -2.47 0.17
N GLU A 49 -6.08 -2.06 0.99
CA GLU A 49 -6.24 -1.11 2.08
C GLU A 49 -5.35 0.12 1.84
N LEU A 50 -5.92 1.31 2.04
CA LEU A 50 -5.17 2.56 2.04
C LEU A 50 -4.73 2.88 3.45
N TYR A 51 -3.43 3.12 3.60
CA TYR A 51 -2.83 3.56 4.84
C TYR A 51 -2.20 4.94 4.67
N GLU A 52 -2.35 5.77 5.69
CA GLU A 52 -1.55 6.96 5.88
C GLU A 52 -0.32 6.59 6.71
N MET A 53 0.87 6.92 6.25
CA MET A 53 2.12 6.48 6.86
C MET A 53 3.19 7.57 6.84
N ASP A 54 4.10 7.53 7.81
CA ASP A 54 5.31 8.35 7.80
C ASP A 54 6.44 7.74 6.96
N GLU A 55 7.49 8.54 6.74
CA GLU A 55 8.64 8.12 5.94
C GLU A 55 9.35 6.89 6.51
N SER A 56 9.47 6.77 7.84
CA SER A 56 10.09 5.63 8.51
C SER A 56 9.36 4.33 8.17
N LYS A 57 8.03 4.36 8.18
CA LYS A 57 7.19 3.21 7.80
C LYS A 57 7.32 2.87 6.32
N LEU A 58 7.41 3.89 5.48
CA LEU A 58 7.64 3.71 4.05
C LEU A 58 8.99 3.02 3.80
N THR A 59 10.07 3.47 4.42
CA THR A 59 11.41 2.86 4.26
C THR A 59 11.44 1.40 4.73
N LEU A 60 10.72 1.08 5.80
CA LEU A 60 10.57 -0.30 6.26
C LEU A 60 9.90 -1.18 5.19
N LEU A 61 8.80 -0.70 4.60
CA LEU A 61 8.12 -1.43 3.52
C LEU A 61 9.03 -1.65 2.30
N ASP A 62 9.88 -0.68 1.95
CA ASP A 62 10.87 -0.86 0.89
C ASP A 62 11.86 -1.97 1.21
N ALA A 63 12.39 -1.99 2.43
CA ALA A 63 13.35 -3.01 2.87
C ALA A 63 12.73 -4.41 2.84
N LEU A 64 11.51 -4.56 3.35
CA LEU A 64 10.78 -5.84 3.37
C LEU A 64 10.48 -6.36 1.96
N ASN A 65 10.06 -5.47 1.06
CA ASN A 65 9.76 -5.82 -0.32
C ASN A 65 11.03 -5.87 -1.21
N ARG A 66 12.22 -5.67 -0.63
CA ARG A 66 13.51 -5.62 -1.33
C ARG A 66 13.46 -4.69 -2.54
N HIS A 67 12.84 -3.53 -2.38
CA HIS A 67 12.80 -2.48 -3.38
C HIS A 67 14.21 -1.98 -3.71
N PRO A 68 14.56 -1.70 -4.99
CA PRO A 68 13.76 -1.84 -6.22
C PRO A 68 13.91 -3.19 -6.94
N HIS A 69 14.51 -4.19 -6.29
CA HIS A 69 14.88 -5.45 -6.96
C HIS A 69 13.70 -6.42 -7.13
N PHE A 70 12.85 -6.56 -6.12
CA PHE A 70 11.68 -7.45 -6.18
C PHE A 70 10.38 -6.69 -6.43
N TYR A 71 10.17 -5.56 -5.77
CA TYR A 71 9.02 -4.71 -6.00
C TYR A 71 9.41 -3.25 -6.22
N GLU A 72 8.66 -2.55 -7.07
CA GLU A 72 8.85 -1.13 -7.34
C GLU A 72 7.70 -0.27 -6.82
N ARG A 73 8.05 0.91 -6.28
CA ARG A 73 7.09 1.95 -5.94
C ARG A 73 6.53 2.56 -7.22
N LEU A 74 5.22 2.56 -7.34
CA LEU A 74 4.49 3.16 -8.46
C LEU A 74 3.42 4.09 -7.91
N GLN A 75 3.20 5.22 -8.57
CA GLN A 75 2.11 6.12 -8.22
C GLN A 75 0.91 5.82 -9.10
N GLU A 76 -0.14 5.27 -8.49
CA GLU A 76 -1.31 4.80 -9.21
C GLU A 76 -2.59 5.43 -8.67
N LYS A 77 -3.59 5.56 -9.54
CA LYS A 77 -4.92 6.06 -9.18
C LYS A 77 -5.76 4.96 -8.54
N MET A 78 -6.25 5.24 -7.34
CA MET A 78 -7.13 4.33 -6.61
C MET A 78 -8.57 4.83 -6.59
N GLY A 79 -9.51 3.90 -6.74
CA GLY A 79 -10.92 4.10 -6.49
C GLY A 79 -11.26 3.61 -5.08
N ALA A 80 -11.65 4.51 -4.19
CA ALA A 80 -12.06 4.12 -2.84
C ALA A 80 -13.43 3.41 -2.87
N LEU A 81 -13.54 2.31 -2.11
CA LEU A 81 -14.71 1.42 -2.14
C LEU A 81 -15.88 1.92 -1.27
N ILE A 82 -15.59 2.82 -0.32
CA ILE A 82 -16.58 3.28 0.69
C ILE A 82 -16.93 4.78 0.50
N HIS A 83 -16.10 5.56 -0.19
CA HIS A 83 -16.35 6.95 -0.59
C HIS A 83 -15.50 7.27 -1.84
N VAL A 84 -16.10 7.66 -2.96
CA VAL A 84 -15.34 7.94 -4.21
C VAL A 84 -14.49 9.19 -4.02
N VAL A 85 -13.20 9.00 -3.81
CA VAL A 85 -12.18 10.05 -3.86
C VAL A 85 -11.00 9.48 -4.64
N GLU A 86 -10.56 10.19 -5.69
CA GLU A 86 -9.36 9.83 -6.43
C GLU A 86 -8.13 10.11 -5.55
N PHE A 87 -7.29 9.09 -5.34
CA PHE A 87 -6.03 9.24 -4.62
C PHE A 87 -4.88 8.74 -5.48
N ALA A 88 -3.78 9.49 -5.48
CA ALA A 88 -2.48 9.01 -5.94
C ALA A 88 -1.81 8.29 -4.75
N SER A 89 -1.57 6.99 -4.89
CA SER A 89 -0.97 6.18 -3.82
C SER A 89 0.25 5.42 -4.32
N ILE A 90 1.19 5.14 -3.41
CA ILE A 90 2.34 4.30 -3.73
C ILE A 90 1.89 2.84 -3.68
N THR A 91 1.96 2.16 -4.82
CA THR A 91 1.73 0.73 -5.00
C THR A 91 3.07 0.02 -5.14
N CYS A 92 3.21 -1.16 -4.53
CA CYS A 92 4.37 -2.03 -4.73
C CYS A 92 3.98 -3.11 -5.75
N LEU A 93 4.51 -3.11 -6.98
CA LEU A 93 4.27 -4.18 -7.97
C LEU A 93 5.48 -5.10 -8.10
N GLN A 94 5.26 -6.42 -8.12
CA GLN A 94 6.35 -7.40 -8.26
C GLN A 94 6.94 -7.32 -9.67
N ARG A 95 8.24 -7.04 -9.76
CA ARG A 95 8.98 -7.15 -11.03
C ARG A 95 8.95 -8.62 -11.50
N ARG A 96 8.57 -8.83 -12.77
CA ARG A 96 8.76 -10.11 -13.45
C ARG A 96 10.20 -10.28 -13.89
#